data_AF-A0A7Y2IRE7-F1
#
_entry.id   AF-A0A7Y2IRE7-F1
#
_cell.length_a   1.000
_cell.length_b   1.000
_cell.length_c   1.000
_cell.angle_alpha   90.00
_cell.angle_beta   90.00
_cell.angle_gamma   90.00
#
_symmetry.space_group_name_H-M   'P 1'
#
loop_
_entity.id
_entity.type
_entity.pdbx_description
1 polymer ?
#
loop_
_entity_poly.entity_id
_entity_poly.type
_entity_poly.pdbx_seq_one_letter_code
_entity_poly.pdbx_strand_id
1 'polypeptide(L)' 'MSWVKVCGLTRRDDVEAAVDSGADAVGFVLAPDSPRRVDLDTAR' A
#
# COMPACT_ATOMS: atom_id res chain seq x y z
N MET A 1 20.08 -3.42 9.18
CA MET A 1 18.63 -3.12 9.12
C MET A 1 18.27 -3.02 7.66
N SER A 2 17.30 -3.81 7.19
CA SER A 2 16.86 -3.81 5.80
C SER A 2 15.61 -2.94 5.67
N TRP A 3 15.57 -2.09 4.63
CA TRP A 3 14.41 -1.26 4.33
C TRP A 3 13.35 -2.07 3.57
N VAL A 4 12.13 -2.11 4.07
CA VAL A 4 11.03 -2.96 3.59
C VAL A 4 9.84 -2.10 3.15
N LYS A 5 9.43 -2.30 1.89
CA LYS A 5 8.22 -1.69 1.31
C LYS A 5 7.16 -2.75 1.03
N VAL A 6 5.92 -2.49 1.45
CA VAL A 6 4.74 -3.29 1.09
C VAL A 6 3.93 -2.57 0.02
N CYS A 7 3.66 -3.20 -1.12
CA CYS A 7 3.13 -2.51 -2.31
C CYS A 7 1.81 -3.10 -2.82
N GLY A 8 0.93 -2.23 -3.33
CA GLY A 8 -0.35 -2.59 -3.91
C GLY A 8 -1.41 -2.88 -2.85
N LEU A 9 -1.38 -2.15 -1.73
CA LEU A 9 -2.42 -2.20 -0.71
C LEU A 9 -3.66 -1.47 -1.23
N THR A 10 -4.84 -2.01 -0.94
CA THR A 10 -6.12 -1.47 -1.44
C THR A 10 -7.15 -1.20 -0.34
N ARG A 11 -6.82 -1.55 0.91
CA ARG A 11 -7.69 -1.41 2.09
C ARG A 11 -6.90 -0.77 3.23
N ARG A 12 -7.58 0.02 4.06
CA ARG A 12 -7.00 0.67 5.24
C ARG A 12 -6.40 -0.33 6.22
N ASP A 13 -7.13 -1.40 6.55
CA ASP A 13 -6.68 -2.41 7.51
C ASP A 13 -5.36 -3.09 7.10
N ASP A 14 -5.14 -3.28 5.78
CA ASP A 14 -3.89 -3.84 5.28
C ASP A 14 -2.72 -2.84 5.42
N VAL A 15 -2.99 -1.53 5.33
CA VAL A 15 -2.00 -0.47 5.55
C VAL A 15 -1.62 -0.45 7.03
N GLU A 16 -2.61 -0.47 7.93
CA GLU A 16 -2.39 -0.50 9.38
C GLU A 16 -1.57 -1.73 9.77
N ALA A 17 -1.94 -2.91 9.29
CA ALA A 17 -1.20 -4.14 9.53
C ALA A 17 0.26 -4.08 9.02
N ALA A 18 0.49 -3.47 7.84
CA ALA A 18 1.84 -3.32 7.30
C ALA A 18 2.71 -2.37 8.15
N VAL A 19 2.14 -1.26 8.61
CA VAL A 19 2.81 -0.30 9.50
C VAL A 19 3.11 -0.93 10.86
N ASP A 20 2.14 -1.61 11.47
CA ASP A 20 2.31 -2.30 12.76
C ASP A 20 3.35 -3.42 12.69
N SER A 21 3.52 -4.03 11.51
CA SER A 21 4.54 -5.04 11.24
C SER A 21 5.95 -4.46 10.99
N GLY A 22 6.09 -3.13 10.97
CA GLY A 22 7.37 -2.44 10.80
C GLY A 22 7.77 -2.17 9.35
N ALA A 23 6.82 -2.06 8.41
CA ALA A 23 7.12 -1.61 7.06
C ALA A 23 7.60 -0.15 7.06
N ASP A 24 8.70 0.13 6.37
CA ASP A 24 9.22 1.49 6.23
C ASP A 24 8.44 2.32 5.20
N ALA A 25 7.74 1.65 4.27
CA ALA A 25 6.90 2.29 3.27
C ALA A 25 5.73 1.40 2.84
N VAL A 26 4.61 2.05 2.51
CA VAL A 26 3.47 1.44 1.83
C VAL A 26 3.30 2.05 0.43
N GLY A 27 2.67 1.32 -0.48
CA GLY A 27 2.46 1.79 -1.85
C GLY A 27 1.10 1.44 -2.40
N PHE A 28 0.54 2.39 -3.13
CA PHE A 28 -0.70 2.26 -3.89
C PHE A 28 -0.38 2.16 -5.37
N VAL A 29 -1.15 1.37 -6.12
CA VAL A 29 -0.98 1.27 -7.57
C VAL A 29 -2.03 2.14 -8.23
N LEU A 30 -1.62 3.05 -9.10
CA LEU A 30 -2.52 3.91 -9.88
C LEU A 30 -2.62 3.49 -11.36
N ALA A 31 -1.87 2.46 -11.76
CA ALA A 31 -1.83 1.96 -13.13
C ALA A 31 -3.18 1.32 -13.52
N PRO A 32 -3.82 1.73 -14.64
CA PRO A 32 -5.15 1.28 -15.07
C PRO A 32 -5.36 -0.24 -15.09
N ASP A 33 -4.37 -0.98 -15.60
CA ASP A 33 -4.48 -2.42 -15.85
C ASP A 33 -4.13 -3.29 -14.64
N SER A 34 -3.80 -2.68 -13.49
CA SER A 34 -3.47 -3.44 -12.30
C SER A 34 -4.74 -3.90 -11.58
N PRO A 35 -4.83 -5.18 -11.16
CA PRO A 35 -5.92 -5.64 -10.30
C PRO A 35 -5.85 -5.03 -8.89
N ARG A 36 -4.74 -4.38 -8.54
CA ARG A 36 -4.51 -3.69 -7.25
C ARG A 36 -4.64 -2.16 -7.39
N ARG A 37 -5.24 -1.69 -8.48
CA ARG A 37 -5.43 -0.26 -8.71
C ARG A 37 -6.38 0.34 -7.67
N VAL A 38 -6.02 1.51 -7.16
CA VAL A 38 -6.92 2.41 -6.43
C VAL A 38 -6.96 3.78 -7.12
N ASP A 39 -7.99 4.58 -6.84
CA ASP A 39 -8.02 5.99 -7.23
C ASP A 39 -7.32 6.88 -6.20
N LEU A 40 -7.18 8.17 -6.52
CA LEU A 40 -6.50 9.14 -5.65
C LEU A 40 -7.27 9.41 -4.36
N ASP A 41 -8.61 9.34 -4.40
CA ASP A 41 -9.45 9.58 -3.22
C ASP A 41 -9.28 8.43 -2.21
N THR A 42 -9.16 7.20 -2.68
CA THR A 42 -8.86 6.02 -1.87
C THR A 42 -7.44 6.05 -1.30
N ALA A 43 -6.48 6.62 -2.03
CA ALA A 43 -5.07 6.68 -1.64
C ALA A 43 -4.70 7.88 -0.74
N ARG A 44 -5.68 8.75 -0.42
CA ARG A 44 -5.51 9.96 0.39
C ARG A 44 -5.60 9.70 1.89
#